data_AF-A0A960L3N5-F1
#
_entry.id   AF-A0A960L3N5-F1
#
_cell.length_a   1.000
_cell.length_b   1.000
_cell.length_c   1.000
_cell.angle_alpha   90.00
_cell.angle_beta   90.00
_cell.angle_gamma   90.00
#
_symmetry.space_group_name_H-M   'P 1'
#
loop_
_entity.id
_entity.type
_entity.pdbx_description
1 polymer ?
#
loop_
_entity_poly.entity_id
_entity_poly.type
_entity_poly.pdbx_seq_one_letter_code
_entity_poly.pdbx_strand_id
1 'polypeptide(L)'
;FGRLLGADAESIENGTADYNAIEFEPFTWLFAAYVNENHPGVQKILKQALEAEIVPNFAGYLGNADAGAVIQQVFAIWNVLQRNGVKYSNITSNESEDVTLFSQHVRFLDEVVDNTQANCVDGTVLFASVLRKIGIQPYLILAPGHMYLAFSLDGTDESLVGLETTLMGSTTLKSVGYNQQLTHEMREQMKNEASWAAFEGAIDYGSKALSEALAAINKSNDPRYQIVSIALARKMGIMPIAFSQP
;
A
#
# COMPACT_ATOMS: atom_id res chain seq x y z
N PHE A 1 -16.07 -2.59 -11.42
CA PHE A 1 -15.84 -1.98 -10.09
C PHE A 1 -16.67 -2.62 -8.99
N GLY A 2 -17.53 -3.58 -9.33
CA GLY A 2 -18.21 -4.39 -8.35
C GLY A 2 -17.40 -5.65 -8.09
N ARG A 3 -18.04 -6.56 -7.36
CA ARG A 3 -18.02 -7.99 -7.66
C ARG A 3 -17.26 -8.32 -8.95
N LEU A 4 -16.24 -9.17 -8.85
CA LEU A 4 -15.89 -10.09 -9.93
C LEU A 4 -17.03 -11.12 -10.03
N LEU A 5 -18.24 -10.66 -10.36
CA LEU A 5 -19.26 -11.51 -10.93
C LEU A 5 -19.35 -11.15 -12.41
N GLY A 6 -18.69 -11.97 -13.23
CA GLY A 6 -19.15 -12.20 -14.59
C GLY A 6 -18.81 -11.15 -15.65
N ALA A 7 -17.79 -10.31 -15.44
CA ALA A 7 -17.10 -9.69 -16.58
C ALA A 7 -15.78 -10.41 -16.76
N ASP A 8 -15.74 -11.31 -17.73
CA ASP A 8 -14.49 -11.89 -18.24
C ASP A 8 -13.57 -10.78 -18.76
N ALA A 9 -12.26 -10.97 -18.63
CA ALA A 9 -11.25 -9.99 -19.07
C ALA A 9 -11.46 -9.54 -20.54
N GLU A 10 -12.08 -10.40 -21.34
CA GLU A 10 -12.41 -10.20 -22.76
C GLU A 10 -13.47 -9.10 -23.01
N SER A 11 -14.42 -8.89 -22.08
CA SER A 11 -15.45 -7.85 -22.22
C SER A 11 -14.97 -6.44 -21.84
N ILE A 12 -13.93 -6.35 -21.01
CA ILE A 12 -13.26 -5.10 -20.65
C ILE A 12 -12.38 -4.60 -21.81
N GLU A 13 -11.70 -5.51 -22.50
CA GLU A 13 -10.83 -5.20 -23.63
C GLU A 13 -11.62 -4.75 -24.88
N ASN A 14 -12.83 -5.31 -25.06
CA ASN A 14 -13.70 -5.02 -26.21
C ASN A 14 -14.70 -3.88 -25.98
N GLY A 15 -14.68 -3.22 -24.82
CA GLY A 15 -15.54 -2.05 -24.54
C GLY A 15 -17.03 -2.36 -24.41
N THR A 16 -17.41 -3.63 -24.18
CA THR A 16 -18.80 -4.10 -24.08
C THR A 16 -19.28 -4.27 -22.63
N ALA A 17 -18.41 -4.00 -21.65
CA ALA A 17 -18.77 -4.05 -20.23
C ALA A 17 -19.89 -3.04 -19.90
N ASP A 18 -20.99 -3.51 -19.32
CA ASP A 18 -22.08 -2.65 -18.84
C ASP A 18 -21.68 -1.98 -17.51
N TYR A 19 -21.21 -0.74 -17.61
CA TYR A 19 -20.76 0.07 -16.47
C TYR A 19 -21.88 0.45 -15.49
N ASN A 20 -23.17 0.26 -15.86
CA ASN A 20 -24.31 0.57 -15.00
C ASN A 20 -24.67 -0.55 -14.02
N ALA A 21 -24.11 -1.75 -14.18
CA ALA A 21 -24.40 -2.92 -13.34
C ALA A 21 -23.51 -3.02 -12.08
N ILE A 22 -22.80 -1.94 -11.75
CA ILE A 22 -21.82 -1.91 -10.65
C ILE A 22 -22.43 -1.18 -9.45
N GLU A 23 -22.95 -1.94 -8.48
CA GLU A 23 -23.40 -1.40 -7.19
C GLU A 23 -22.20 -1.15 -6.27
N PHE A 24 -22.00 0.11 -5.89
CA PHE A 24 -21.00 0.55 -4.92
C PHE A 24 -21.63 0.68 -3.53
N GLU A 25 -20.98 0.18 -2.48
CA GLU A 25 -21.18 0.74 -1.14
C GLU A 25 -20.60 2.17 -1.14
N PRO A 26 -21.32 3.21 -0.67
CA PRO A 26 -21.23 4.56 -1.24
C PRO A 26 -19.94 5.35 -0.97
N PHE A 27 -19.00 4.84 -0.18
CA PHE A 27 -17.88 5.63 0.36
C PHE A 27 -16.48 5.06 0.10
N THR A 28 -16.35 3.80 -0.31
CA THR A 28 -15.03 3.15 -0.41
C THR A 28 -14.14 3.74 -1.50
N TRP A 29 -14.73 4.26 -2.58
CA TRP A 29 -14.01 4.97 -3.63
C TRP A 29 -13.35 6.27 -3.14
N LEU A 30 -13.81 6.84 -2.02
CA LEU A 30 -13.19 8.04 -1.43
C LEU A 30 -11.75 7.76 -1.02
N PHE A 31 -11.44 6.56 -0.51
CA PHE A 31 -10.08 6.19 -0.16
C PHE A 31 -9.14 6.19 -1.38
N ALA A 32 -9.65 5.88 -2.57
CA ALA A 32 -8.87 5.99 -3.80
C ALA A 32 -8.56 7.45 -4.20
N ALA A 33 -9.36 8.41 -3.75
CA ALA A 33 -9.09 9.84 -3.91
C ALA A 33 -8.01 10.34 -2.93
N TYR A 34 -7.82 9.66 -1.78
CA TYR A 34 -6.71 9.95 -0.86
C TYR A 34 -5.35 9.44 -1.37
N VAL A 35 -5.35 8.47 -2.30
CA VAL A 35 -4.13 8.09 -3.01
C VAL A 35 -3.74 9.24 -3.95
N ASN A 36 -2.58 9.86 -3.70
CA ASN A 36 -2.09 11.01 -4.46
C ASN A 36 -0.64 10.82 -4.90
N GLU A 37 -0.46 10.16 -6.05
CA GLU A 37 0.83 9.93 -6.71
C GLU A 37 1.57 11.22 -7.14
N ASN A 38 0.89 12.37 -7.13
CA ASN A 38 1.47 13.66 -7.51
C ASN A 38 1.83 14.54 -6.30
N HIS A 39 1.59 14.07 -5.08
CA HIS A 39 1.94 14.82 -3.88
C HIS A 39 3.47 15.05 -3.78
N PRO A 40 3.95 16.27 -3.47
CA PRO A 40 5.40 16.56 -3.40
C PRO A 40 6.17 15.64 -2.43
N GLY A 41 5.53 15.21 -1.35
CA GLY A 41 6.10 14.27 -0.38
C GLY A 41 6.45 12.90 -1.00
N VAL A 42 5.73 12.45 -2.03
CA VAL A 42 6.03 11.18 -2.73
C VAL A 42 7.40 11.25 -3.40
N GLN A 43 7.72 12.37 -4.07
CA GLN A 43 9.02 12.54 -4.72
C GLN A 43 10.17 12.54 -3.70
N LYS A 44 9.95 13.14 -2.53
CA LYS A 44 10.94 13.12 -1.43
C LYS A 44 11.22 11.70 -0.95
N ILE A 45 10.20 10.88 -0.77
CA ILE A 45 10.33 9.47 -0.37
C ILE A 45 11.12 8.68 -1.42
N LEU A 46 10.76 8.83 -2.70
CA LEU A 46 11.45 8.13 -3.79
C LEU A 46 12.93 8.50 -3.88
N LYS A 47 13.26 9.79 -3.70
CA LYS A 47 14.65 10.23 -3.67
C LYS A 47 15.44 9.55 -2.55
N GLN A 48 14.89 9.55 -1.34
CA GLN A 48 15.52 8.89 -0.19
C GLN A 48 15.67 7.38 -0.40
N ALA A 49 14.71 6.73 -1.07
CA ALA A 49 14.75 5.31 -1.35
C ALA A 49 15.84 4.94 -2.37
N LEU A 50 16.14 5.81 -3.33
CA LEU A 50 17.30 5.66 -4.22
C LEU A 50 18.62 5.91 -3.47
N GLU A 51 18.66 6.87 -2.54
CA GLU A 51 19.83 7.14 -1.68
C GLU A 51 20.16 5.97 -0.73
N ALA A 52 19.22 5.05 -0.49
CA ALA A 52 19.46 3.83 0.29
C ALA A 52 20.19 2.74 -0.51
N GLU A 53 20.38 2.91 -1.82
CA GLU A 53 21.12 2.00 -2.71
C GLU A 53 20.63 0.53 -2.73
N ILE A 54 19.40 0.26 -2.26
CA ILE A 54 18.76 -1.06 -2.35
C ILE A 54 18.42 -1.42 -3.81
N VAL A 55 17.95 -0.42 -4.57
CA VAL A 55 17.66 -0.55 -6.00
C VAL A 55 18.32 0.60 -6.76
N PRO A 56 18.82 0.36 -7.99
CA PRO A 56 19.51 1.40 -8.77
C PRO A 56 18.54 2.42 -9.38
N ASN A 57 17.28 2.03 -9.61
CA ASN A 57 16.21 2.88 -10.11
C ASN A 57 14.84 2.24 -9.83
N PHE A 58 13.76 3.00 -10.02
CA PHE A 58 12.40 2.50 -9.98
C PHE A 58 11.85 2.31 -11.40
N ALA A 59 11.76 1.07 -11.85
CA ALA A 59 11.30 0.70 -13.19
C ALA A 59 9.82 0.29 -13.24
N GLY A 60 9.18 0.07 -12.08
CA GLY A 60 7.86 -0.55 -12.02
C GLY A 60 7.92 -1.95 -12.62
N TYR A 61 7.20 -2.16 -13.72
CA TYR A 61 7.16 -3.41 -14.49
C TYR A 61 8.05 -3.41 -15.75
N LEU A 62 8.71 -2.30 -16.07
CA LEU A 62 9.48 -2.19 -17.30
C LEU A 62 10.74 -3.08 -17.27
N GLY A 63 11.12 -3.61 -18.44
CA GLY A 63 12.38 -4.33 -18.62
C GLY A 63 12.35 -5.82 -18.25
N ASN A 64 11.19 -6.48 -18.33
CA ASN A 64 10.96 -7.85 -17.84
C ASN A 64 11.31 -7.99 -16.35
N ALA A 65 10.92 -6.99 -15.54
CA ALA A 65 11.04 -7.08 -14.10
C ALA A 65 10.31 -8.35 -13.62
N ASP A 66 11.07 -9.27 -13.03
CA ASP A 66 10.47 -10.42 -12.36
C ASP A 66 9.82 -9.98 -11.04
N ALA A 67 9.03 -10.88 -10.45
CA ALA A 67 8.40 -10.65 -9.16
C ALA A 67 9.40 -10.21 -8.07
N GLY A 68 10.63 -10.72 -8.12
CA GLY A 68 11.69 -10.37 -7.17
C GLY A 68 12.12 -8.91 -7.29
N ALA A 69 12.30 -8.40 -8.51
CA ALA A 69 12.63 -7.01 -8.78
C ALA A 69 11.53 -6.04 -8.33
N VAL A 70 10.25 -6.42 -8.48
CA VAL A 70 9.12 -5.63 -7.95
C VAL A 70 9.15 -5.60 -6.43
N ILE A 71 9.34 -6.76 -5.77
CA ILE A 71 9.44 -6.82 -4.30
C ILE A 71 10.62 -6.00 -3.79
N GLN A 72 11.78 -6.00 -4.46
CA GLN A 72 12.93 -5.18 -4.08
C GLN A 72 12.63 -3.68 -4.15
N GLN A 73 11.91 -3.23 -5.20
CA GLN A 73 11.46 -1.83 -5.30
C GLN A 73 10.50 -1.46 -4.16
N VAL A 74 9.55 -2.34 -3.84
CA VAL A 74 8.61 -2.16 -2.71
C VAL A 74 9.38 -2.11 -1.39
N PHE A 75 10.36 -3.00 -1.20
CA PHE A 75 11.21 -3.04 -0.01
C PHE A 75 12.06 -1.77 0.15
N ALA A 76 12.62 -1.23 -0.93
CA ALA A 76 13.37 0.02 -0.88
C ALA A 76 12.53 1.19 -0.32
N ILE A 77 11.25 1.25 -0.73
CA ILE A 77 10.29 2.22 -0.20
C ILE A 77 9.99 1.93 1.27
N TRP A 78 9.70 0.67 1.60
CA TRP A 78 9.45 0.25 2.98
C TRP A 78 10.61 0.63 3.91
N ASN A 79 11.85 0.33 3.52
CA ASN A 79 13.05 0.58 4.31
C ASN A 79 13.16 2.07 4.66
N VAL A 80 12.97 2.96 3.69
CA VAL A 80 13.04 4.40 3.94
C VAL A 80 11.88 4.89 4.79
N LEU A 81 10.67 4.44 4.52
CA LEU A 81 9.53 4.85 5.32
C LEU A 81 9.62 4.33 6.76
N GLN A 82 10.13 3.12 6.97
CA GLN A 82 10.40 2.57 8.29
C GLN A 82 11.52 3.36 8.98
N ARG A 83 12.63 3.69 8.30
CA ARG A 83 13.70 4.53 8.88
C ARG A 83 13.22 5.95 9.22
N ASN A 84 12.36 6.52 8.39
CA ASN A 84 11.69 7.79 8.67
C ASN A 84 10.72 7.65 9.85
N GLY A 85 10.04 6.51 9.98
CA GLY A 85 9.15 6.14 11.10
C GLY A 85 9.87 5.83 12.43
N VAL A 86 11.09 5.30 12.39
CA VAL A 86 11.96 5.14 13.57
C VAL A 86 12.36 6.52 14.15
N LYS A 87 12.36 7.58 13.34
CA LYS A 87 12.42 8.95 13.86
C LYS A 87 11.10 9.44 14.46
N TYR A 88 9.95 8.89 14.04
CA TYR A 88 8.65 9.21 14.65
C TYR A 88 8.44 8.53 16.00
N SER A 89 9.02 7.34 16.25
CA SER A 89 8.86 6.59 17.50
C SER A 89 9.78 7.03 18.66
N ASN A 90 10.76 7.91 18.41
CA ASN A 90 11.64 8.46 19.46
C ASN A 90 11.08 9.73 20.16
N ILE A 91 9.84 10.12 19.91
CA ILE A 91 9.23 11.36 20.48
C ILE A 91 8.14 11.07 21.52
N THR A 92 7.92 9.80 21.90
CA THR A 92 7.02 9.46 23.03
C THR A 92 7.79 8.91 24.23
N SER A 93 8.79 9.67 24.68
CA SER A 93 9.36 9.52 26.01
C SER A 93 9.85 10.86 26.55
N ASN A 94 8.94 11.51 27.28
CA ASN A 94 9.16 12.38 28.44
C ASN A 94 9.73 13.81 28.25
N GLU A 95 8.99 14.74 28.86
CA GLU A 95 9.39 15.99 29.52
C GLU A 95 9.60 17.27 28.67
N SER A 96 8.64 18.18 28.85
CA SER A 96 8.77 19.63 29.17
C SER A 96 10.03 20.43 28.79
N GLU A 97 9.74 21.66 28.29
CA GLU A 97 10.54 22.90 28.21
C GLU A 97 11.28 23.21 26.89
N ASP A 98 10.68 24.18 26.18
CA ASP A 98 11.19 25.18 25.21
C ASP A 98 12.40 24.90 24.28
N VAL A 99 12.17 25.17 22.99
CA VAL A 99 12.88 26.13 22.11
C VAL A 99 12.88 25.65 20.65
N THR A 100 12.07 26.35 19.84
CA THR A 100 12.13 26.59 18.38
C THR A 100 12.12 25.41 17.40
N LEU A 101 10.99 25.34 16.68
CA LEU A 101 10.83 24.99 15.25
C LEU A 101 11.60 23.77 14.77
N PHE A 102 10.92 22.64 14.54
CA PHE A 102 10.98 21.91 13.26
C PHE A 102 9.87 20.85 13.18
N SER A 103 8.79 21.22 12.49
CA SER A 103 7.83 20.36 11.77
C SER A 103 7.11 19.26 12.55
N GLN A 104 6.17 19.66 13.41
CA GLN A 104 4.95 18.88 13.64
C GLN A 104 4.02 19.03 12.42
N HIS A 105 3.98 18.02 11.55
CA HIS A 105 2.98 17.87 10.50
C HIS A 105 3.10 16.43 9.96
N VAL A 106 2.09 15.58 10.07
CA VAL A 106 0.79 15.71 9.39
C VAL A 106 -0.37 15.34 10.31
N ARG A 107 -1.33 16.26 10.46
CA ARG A 107 -2.77 16.00 10.66
C ARG A 107 -3.45 17.06 9.78
N PHE A 108 -4.41 16.77 8.91
CA PHE A 108 -5.74 16.23 9.23
C PHE A 108 -6.53 15.86 7.95
N LEU A 109 -7.64 15.14 8.11
CA LEU A 109 -8.95 15.80 8.00
C LEU A 109 -9.66 15.62 9.35
N ASP A 110 -10.27 16.70 9.85
CA ASP A 110 -10.41 17.02 11.28
C ASP A 110 -11.24 16.03 12.13
N GLU A 111 -10.76 15.78 13.36
CA GLU A 111 -11.34 14.92 14.41
C GLU A 111 -11.52 13.42 14.08
N VAL A 112 -10.50 12.61 14.40
CA VAL A 112 -10.75 11.19 14.76
C VAL A 112 -10.26 10.96 16.18
N VAL A 113 -11.14 11.35 17.11
CA VAL A 113 -11.10 10.93 18.51
C VAL A 113 -11.50 9.45 18.53
N ASP A 114 -10.64 8.64 19.17
CA ASP A 114 -10.80 7.21 19.49
C ASP A 114 -10.64 6.18 18.34
N ASN A 115 -9.50 5.47 18.37
CA ASN A 115 -9.16 4.18 17.72
C ASN A 115 -8.17 4.21 16.54
N THR A 116 -7.27 3.22 16.58
CA THR A 116 -6.14 2.81 15.72
C THR A 116 -6.36 2.83 14.19
N GLN A 117 -7.59 3.11 13.72
CA GLN A 117 -8.00 3.07 12.31
C GLN A 117 -7.51 4.27 11.49
N ALA A 118 -7.32 5.45 12.09
CA ALA A 118 -6.78 6.61 11.38
C ALA A 118 -5.35 6.35 10.86
N ASN A 119 -4.50 5.73 11.69
CA ASN A 119 -3.10 5.47 11.34
C ASN A 119 -2.93 4.39 10.25
N CYS A 120 -3.82 3.39 10.16
CA CYS A 120 -3.69 2.35 9.14
C CYS A 120 -4.10 2.81 7.74
N VAL A 121 -5.15 3.63 7.67
CA VAL A 121 -5.62 4.23 6.42
C VAL A 121 -4.54 5.13 5.85
N ASP A 122 -3.98 6.03 6.67
CA ASP A 122 -2.93 6.98 6.28
C ASP A 122 -1.67 6.28 5.71
N GLY A 123 -1.19 5.27 6.42
CA GLY A 123 -0.03 4.48 5.98
C GLY A 123 -0.28 3.78 4.64
N THR A 124 -1.46 3.18 4.48
CA THR A 124 -1.84 2.46 3.26
C THR A 124 -1.96 3.41 2.06
N VAL A 125 -2.66 4.55 2.19
CA VAL A 125 -2.84 5.47 1.06
C VAL A 125 -1.55 6.17 0.68
N LEU A 126 -0.68 6.49 1.65
CA LEU A 126 0.67 7.01 1.37
C LEU A 126 1.49 6.01 0.57
N PHE A 127 1.56 4.76 1.04
CA PHE A 127 2.34 3.71 0.38
C PHE A 127 1.79 3.42 -1.03
N ALA A 128 0.47 3.33 -1.18
CA ALA A 128 -0.19 3.21 -2.47
C ALA A 128 0.18 4.36 -3.42
N SER A 129 0.25 5.59 -2.92
CA SER A 129 0.62 6.77 -3.71
C SER A 129 2.04 6.66 -4.27
N VAL A 130 2.97 6.17 -3.45
CA VAL A 130 4.37 5.95 -3.85
C VAL A 130 4.46 4.83 -4.90
N LEU A 131 3.80 3.70 -4.67
CA LEU A 131 3.78 2.59 -5.64
C LEU A 131 3.20 3.01 -6.98
N ARG A 132 2.07 3.73 -6.95
CA ARG A 132 1.44 4.22 -8.17
C ARG A 132 2.35 5.17 -8.95
N LYS A 133 3.12 6.02 -8.24
CA LYS A 133 4.07 6.95 -8.87
C LYS A 133 5.19 6.23 -9.61
N ILE A 134 5.64 5.07 -9.14
CA ILE A 134 6.67 4.27 -9.80
C ILE A 134 6.11 3.23 -10.78
N GLY A 135 4.80 3.28 -11.06
CA GLY A 135 4.16 2.41 -12.04
C GLY A 135 3.79 1.02 -11.52
N ILE A 136 3.99 0.72 -10.23
CA ILE A 136 3.43 -0.48 -9.59
C ILE A 136 1.94 -0.23 -9.33
N GLN A 137 1.09 -1.22 -9.55
CA GLN A 137 -0.35 -1.14 -9.35
C GLN A 137 -0.72 -1.49 -7.91
N PRO A 138 -1.18 -0.52 -7.10
CA PRO A 138 -1.67 -0.78 -5.76
C PRO A 138 -3.18 -1.02 -5.73
N TYR A 139 -3.59 -1.74 -4.68
CA TYR A 139 -4.96 -2.08 -4.34
C TYR A 139 -5.18 -1.77 -2.86
N LEU A 140 -6.34 -1.21 -2.51
CA LEU A 140 -6.74 -1.05 -1.12
C LEU A 140 -7.63 -2.23 -0.75
N ILE A 141 -7.27 -2.97 0.30
CA ILE A 141 -8.07 -4.06 0.83
C ILE A 141 -8.75 -3.53 2.10
N LEU A 142 -10.07 -3.37 2.03
CA LEU A 142 -10.87 -3.03 3.19
C LEU A 142 -11.37 -4.33 3.82
N ALA A 143 -11.06 -4.51 5.10
CA ALA A 143 -11.58 -5.55 5.95
C ALA A 143 -12.27 -4.91 7.16
N PRO A 144 -13.11 -5.65 7.91
CA PRO A 144 -13.73 -5.11 9.12
C PRO A 144 -12.70 -4.50 10.09
N GLY A 145 -12.75 -3.17 10.24
CA GLY A 145 -11.92 -2.42 11.19
C GLY A 145 -10.46 -2.20 10.77
N HIS A 146 -10.07 -2.54 9.53
CA HIS A 146 -8.69 -2.38 9.08
C HIS A 146 -8.56 -2.25 7.56
N MET A 147 -7.51 -1.57 7.11
CA MET A 147 -7.19 -1.43 5.70
C MET A 147 -5.76 -1.88 5.44
N TYR A 148 -5.59 -2.73 4.44
CA TYR A 148 -4.30 -3.24 3.99
C TYR A 148 -4.00 -2.72 2.58
N LEU A 149 -2.72 -2.74 2.24
CA LEU A 149 -2.28 -2.56 0.87
C LEU A 149 -2.19 -3.93 0.18
N ALA A 150 -2.52 -4.00 -1.10
CA ALA A 150 -1.98 -5.02 -1.99
C ALA A 150 -1.31 -4.36 -3.19
N PHE A 151 -0.43 -5.10 -3.85
CA PHE A 151 0.20 -4.67 -5.08
C PHE A 151 0.39 -5.85 -6.02
N SER A 152 0.37 -5.56 -7.32
CA SER A 152 0.63 -6.56 -8.36
C SER A 152 2.13 -6.71 -8.61
N LEU A 153 2.59 -7.95 -8.78
CA LEU A 153 3.96 -8.30 -9.10
C LEU A 153 4.31 -8.20 -10.58
N ASP A 154 3.31 -8.26 -11.46
CA ASP A 154 3.49 -8.30 -12.93
C ASP A 154 2.59 -7.30 -13.67
N GLY A 155 1.80 -6.52 -12.94
CA GLY A 155 0.83 -5.58 -13.48
C GLY A 155 -0.53 -6.21 -13.81
N THR A 156 -0.74 -7.48 -13.48
CA THR A 156 -2.02 -8.19 -13.60
C THR A 156 -2.76 -8.28 -12.27
N ASP A 157 -4.05 -8.61 -12.31
CA ASP A 157 -4.87 -8.88 -11.12
C ASP A 157 -4.67 -10.31 -10.56
N GLU A 158 -3.79 -11.13 -11.17
CA GLU A 158 -3.58 -12.54 -10.80
C GLU A 158 -2.45 -12.71 -9.78
N SER A 159 -1.39 -11.92 -9.90
CA SER A 159 -0.18 -12.01 -9.06
C SER A 159 -0.15 -10.92 -7.98
N LEU A 160 -1.12 -10.94 -7.07
CA LEU A 160 -1.23 -9.95 -6.00
C LEU A 160 -0.51 -10.37 -4.72
N VAL A 161 0.15 -9.41 -4.09
CA VAL A 161 0.78 -9.53 -2.76
C VAL A 161 0.16 -8.52 -1.83
N GLY A 162 -0.22 -8.96 -0.63
CA GLY A 162 -0.67 -8.07 0.43
C GLY A 162 0.50 -7.54 1.25
N LEU A 163 0.35 -6.32 1.78
CA LEU A 163 1.31 -5.66 2.65
C LEU A 163 0.55 -4.97 3.80
N GLU A 164 0.90 -5.34 5.02
CA GLU A 164 0.43 -4.69 6.23
C GLU A 164 1.28 -3.46 6.57
N THR A 165 0.80 -2.26 6.23
CA THR A 165 1.57 -1.03 6.39
C THR A 165 1.69 -0.55 7.84
N THR A 166 0.80 -0.96 8.75
CA THR A 166 0.91 -0.55 10.18
C THR A 166 2.12 -1.17 10.88
N LEU A 167 2.61 -2.28 10.33
CA LEU A 167 3.75 -3.01 10.86
C LEU A 167 5.10 -2.32 10.61
N MET A 168 5.11 -1.21 9.87
CA MET A 168 6.30 -0.36 9.71
C MET A 168 6.83 0.18 11.04
N GLY A 169 5.97 0.37 12.05
CA GLY A 169 6.36 0.78 13.39
C GLY A 169 6.92 -0.34 14.29
N SER A 170 6.86 -1.60 13.85
CA SER A 170 7.37 -2.75 14.60
C SER A 170 8.82 -3.06 14.23
N THR A 171 9.67 -3.25 15.23
CA THR A 171 11.11 -3.49 15.04
C THR A 171 11.46 -4.95 14.80
N THR A 172 10.53 -5.89 15.02
CA THR A 172 10.75 -7.32 14.76
C THR A 172 9.41 -8.04 14.63
N LEU A 173 9.18 -8.67 13.48
CA LEU A 173 8.01 -9.51 13.25
C LEU A 173 8.48 -10.91 12.86
N LYS A 174 7.78 -11.92 13.37
CA LYS A 174 8.03 -13.29 12.93
C LYS A 174 7.31 -13.49 11.61
N SER A 175 8.09 -13.74 10.55
CA SER A 175 7.58 -14.34 9.31
C SER A 175 6.84 -15.63 9.66
N VAL A 176 5.65 -15.79 9.11
CA VAL A 176 4.81 -17.00 9.28
C VAL A 176 4.85 -17.88 8.03
N GLY A 177 5.66 -17.52 7.03
CA GLY A 177 5.92 -18.31 5.83
C GLY A 177 4.71 -18.42 4.91
N TYR A 178 3.81 -17.43 4.96
CA TYR A 178 2.59 -17.42 4.16
C TYR A 178 2.89 -17.10 2.69
N ASN A 179 3.87 -16.22 2.43
CA ASN A 179 4.20 -15.80 1.08
C ASN A 179 5.33 -16.64 0.45
N GLN A 180 4.96 -17.42 -0.58
CA GLN A 180 5.90 -18.25 -1.35
C GLN A 180 6.72 -17.49 -2.39
N GLN A 181 6.37 -16.22 -2.67
CA GLN A 181 7.04 -15.41 -3.70
C GLN A 181 8.31 -14.73 -3.19
N LEU A 182 8.51 -14.70 -1.87
CA LEU A 182 9.79 -14.33 -1.27
C LEU A 182 10.74 -15.54 -1.40
N THR A 183 11.70 -15.46 -2.32
CA THR A 183 12.63 -16.58 -2.58
C THR A 183 13.68 -16.70 -1.47
N HIS A 184 14.30 -17.88 -1.35
CA HIS A 184 15.43 -18.07 -0.43
C HIS A 184 16.60 -17.14 -0.79
N GLU A 185 16.85 -16.91 -2.08
CA GLU A 185 17.89 -16.01 -2.56
C GLU A 185 17.66 -14.56 -2.10
N MET A 186 16.42 -14.07 -2.20
CA MET A 186 16.06 -12.74 -1.71
C MET A 186 16.24 -12.61 -0.20
N ARG A 187 15.84 -13.64 0.56
CA ARG A 187 16.07 -13.68 2.01
C ARG A 187 17.55 -13.59 2.35
N GLU A 188 18.40 -14.33 1.63
CA GLU A 188 19.85 -14.32 1.88
C GLU A 188 20.51 -13.00 1.48
N GLN A 189 20.05 -12.36 0.40
CA GLN A 189 20.57 -11.05 -0.04
C GLN A 189 20.23 -9.94 0.96
N MET A 190 19.01 -9.96 1.51
CA MET A 190 18.48 -8.87 2.33
C MET A 190 18.56 -9.14 3.83
N LYS A 191 19.04 -10.31 4.28
CA LYS A 191 19.10 -10.68 5.71
C LYS A 191 19.86 -9.69 6.60
N ASN A 192 20.80 -8.93 6.03
CA ASN A 192 21.59 -7.95 6.76
C ASN A 192 20.89 -6.59 6.88
N GLU A 193 19.81 -6.37 6.12
CA GLU A 193 19.00 -5.16 6.23
C GLU A 193 18.09 -5.27 7.45
N ALA A 194 18.27 -4.37 8.42
CA ALA A 194 17.52 -4.36 9.68
C ALA A 194 16.00 -4.34 9.48
N SER A 195 15.54 -3.74 8.38
CA SER A 195 14.13 -3.61 8.02
C SER A 195 13.54 -4.83 7.31
N TRP A 196 14.36 -5.78 6.84
CA TRP A 196 13.88 -6.89 6.02
C TRP A 196 12.97 -7.85 6.77
N ALA A 197 13.33 -8.23 8.01
CA ALA A 197 12.51 -9.15 8.80
C ALA A 197 11.11 -8.55 9.11
N ALA A 198 11.04 -7.25 9.38
CA ALA A 198 9.77 -6.55 9.58
C ALA A 198 8.95 -6.48 8.28
N PHE A 199 9.60 -6.22 7.14
CA PHE A 199 8.97 -6.25 5.83
C PHE A 199 8.42 -7.64 5.48
N GLU A 200 9.19 -8.70 5.72
CA GLU A 200 8.77 -10.08 5.48
C GLU A 200 7.51 -10.43 6.27
N GLY A 201 7.52 -10.11 7.57
CA GLY A 201 6.34 -10.27 8.41
C GLY A 201 5.14 -9.48 7.89
N ALA A 202 5.34 -8.23 7.48
CA ALA A 202 4.28 -7.38 6.95
C ALA A 202 3.67 -7.92 5.64
N ILE A 203 4.50 -8.48 4.76
CA ILE A 203 4.06 -9.15 3.54
C ILE A 203 3.26 -10.41 3.88
N ASP A 204 3.72 -11.22 4.83
CA ASP A 204 2.99 -12.43 5.24
C ASP A 204 1.61 -12.11 5.83
N TYR A 205 1.55 -11.16 6.78
CA TYR A 205 0.28 -10.73 7.38
C TYR A 205 -0.66 -10.10 6.34
N GLY A 206 -0.14 -9.22 5.50
CA GLY A 206 -0.91 -8.57 4.44
C GLY A 206 -1.44 -9.57 3.42
N SER A 207 -0.61 -10.50 2.94
CA SER A 207 -1.04 -11.52 1.97
C SER A 207 -2.07 -12.48 2.55
N LYS A 208 -1.97 -12.81 3.84
CA LYS A 208 -3.02 -13.58 4.51
C LYS A 208 -4.35 -12.83 4.52
N ALA A 209 -4.34 -11.54 4.88
CA ALA A 209 -5.54 -10.70 4.87
C ALA A 209 -6.13 -10.55 3.46
N LEU A 210 -5.29 -10.41 2.44
CA LEU A 210 -5.71 -10.40 1.03
C LEU A 210 -6.46 -11.69 0.66
N SER A 211 -5.92 -12.85 1.03
CA SER A 211 -6.55 -14.14 0.75
C SER A 211 -7.89 -14.31 1.48
N GLU A 212 -7.97 -13.88 2.74
CA GLU A 212 -9.20 -13.87 3.52
C GLU A 212 -10.26 -12.94 2.89
N ALA A 213 -9.86 -11.73 2.46
CA ALA A 213 -10.74 -10.80 1.78
C ALA A 213 -11.25 -11.35 0.45
N LEU A 214 -10.36 -11.91 -0.39
CA LEU A 214 -10.75 -12.56 -1.65
C LEU A 214 -11.71 -13.72 -1.42
N ALA A 215 -11.48 -14.54 -0.39
CA ALA A 215 -12.37 -15.63 -0.03
C ALA A 215 -13.74 -15.12 0.44
N ALA A 216 -13.78 -14.08 1.29
CA ALA A 216 -15.02 -13.49 1.79
C ALA A 216 -15.84 -12.86 0.65
N ILE A 217 -15.20 -12.16 -0.27
CA ILE A 217 -15.83 -11.54 -1.45
C ILE A 217 -16.38 -12.63 -2.37
N ASN A 218 -15.56 -13.62 -2.75
CA ASN A 218 -15.93 -14.61 -3.77
C ASN A 218 -16.90 -15.69 -3.25
N LYS A 219 -16.78 -16.12 -1.99
CA LYS A 219 -17.57 -17.24 -1.44
C LYS A 219 -18.80 -16.77 -0.68
N SER A 220 -18.69 -15.68 0.07
CA SER A 220 -19.72 -15.25 1.02
C SER A 220 -20.42 -13.97 0.59
N ASN A 221 -19.92 -13.28 -0.45
CA ASN A 221 -20.40 -11.97 -0.88
C ASN A 221 -20.54 -10.98 0.29
N ASP A 222 -19.58 -11.03 1.22
CA ASP A 222 -19.62 -10.24 2.45
C ASP A 222 -19.29 -8.78 2.12
N PRO A 223 -20.25 -7.84 2.26
CA PRO A 223 -20.07 -6.44 1.85
C PRO A 223 -19.04 -5.68 2.72
N ARG A 224 -18.64 -6.26 3.85
CA ARG A 224 -17.64 -5.70 4.75
C ARG A 224 -16.21 -5.87 4.22
N TYR A 225 -16.01 -6.70 3.20
CA TYR A 225 -14.74 -6.86 2.51
C TYR A 225 -14.80 -6.25 1.12
N GLN A 226 -13.85 -5.38 0.81
CA GLN A 226 -13.79 -4.72 -0.49
C GLN A 226 -12.35 -4.60 -0.96
N ILE A 227 -12.13 -4.68 -2.28
CA ILE A 227 -10.81 -4.47 -2.88
C ILE A 227 -10.95 -3.37 -3.93
N VAL A 228 -10.13 -2.33 -3.81
CA VAL A 228 -10.15 -1.16 -4.70
C VAL A 228 -8.87 -1.12 -5.52
N SER A 229 -8.96 -1.39 -6.82
CA SER A 229 -7.85 -1.11 -7.74
C SER A 229 -7.73 0.40 -7.97
N ILE A 230 -6.57 0.97 -7.65
CA ILE A 230 -6.32 2.40 -7.89
C ILE A 230 -6.23 2.70 -9.38
N ALA A 231 -5.63 1.79 -10.16
CA ALA A 231 -5.56 1.94 -11.61
C ALA A 231 -6.96 1.99 -12.23
N LEU A 232 -7.86 1.12 -11.75
CA LEU A 232 -9.26 1.12 -12.14
C LEU A 232 -9.91 2.44 -11.71
N ALA A 233 -9.82 2.86 -10.44
CA ALA A 233 -10.35 4.13 -9.93
C ALA A 233 -9.98 5.36 -10.79
N ARG A 234 -8.72 5.45 -11.24
CA ARG A 234 -8.27 6.51 -12.16
C ARG A 234 -8.97 6.44 -13.52
N LYS A 235 -9.17 5.25 -14.10
CA LYS A 235 -9.95 5.06 -15.34
C LYS A 235 -11.41 5.50 -15.20
N MET A 236 -11.95 5.43 -13.98
CA MET A 236 -13.30 5.94 -13.66
C MET A 236 -13.38 7.45 -13.42
N GLY A 237 -12.27 8.18 -13.47
CA GLY A 237 -12.24 9.61 -13.19
C GLY A 237 -12.19 9.96 -11.70
N ILE A 238 -11.95 8.98 -10.81
CA ILE A 238 -11.66 9.28 -9.40
C ILE A 238 -10.24 9.80 -9.31
N MET A 239 -10.12 11.12 -9.25
CA MET A 239 -8.84 11.81 -9.17
C MET A 239 -8.39 12.02 -7.71
N PRO A 240 -7.08 12.16 -7.47
CA PRO A 240 -6.58 12.53 -6.15
C PRO A 240 -7.22 13.83 -5.65
N ILE A 241 -7.49 13.90 -4.34
CA ILE A 241 -7.88 15.16 -3.69
C ILE A 241 -6.73 16.15 -3.86
N ALA A 242 -7.06 17.36 -4.32
CA ALA A 242 -6.08 18.39 -4.58
C ALA A 242 -5.32 18.76 -3.30
N PHE A 243 -4.00 18.77 -3.39
CA PHE A 243 -3.15 19.29 -2.32
C PHE A 243 -2.96 20.80 -2.55
N SER A 244 -3.50 21.61 -1.66
CA SER A 244 -3.15 23.03 -1.54
C SER A 244 -2.13 23.18 -0.42
N GLN A 245 -0.98 23.81 -0.69
CA GLN A 245 -0.11 24.24 0.41
C GLN A 245 -0.84 25.30 1.22
N PRO A 246 -0.91 25.18 2.56
CA PRO A 246 -1.41 26.25 3.41
C PRO A 246 -0.52 27.50 3.34
#